data_AF-A0A955JG47-F1
#
_entry.id   AF-A0A955JG47-F1
#
_cell.length_a   1.000
_cell.length_b   1.000
_cell.length_c   1.000
_cell.angle_alpha   90.00
_cell.angle_beta   90.00
_cell.angle_gamma   90.00
#
_symmetry.space_group_name_H-M   'P 1'
#
loop_
_entity.id
_entity.type
_entity.pdbx_description
1 polymer ?
#
loop_
_entity_poly.entity_id
_entity_poly.type
_entity_poly.pdbx_seq_one_letter_code
_entity_poly.pdbx_strand_id
1 'polypeptide(L)'
;MSAEFKDFLIHAAYLIGAGLFIFGIKRLSRVRTARRGNQLAAIGMLLAVLATLMTVENLNWVTVILGILVGSALGAWAAKRVEMTAMPELVALFNGLGGSASVFVALSY
;
A
#
# COMPACT_ATOMS: atom_id res chain seq x y z
N MET A 1 18.38 2.88 -19.88
CA MET A 1 16.99 2.45 -20.14
C MET A 1 16.30 3.59 -20.86
N SER A 2 15.68 3.38 -22.03
CA SER A 2 14.94 4.45 -22.71
C SER A 2 13.76 4.90 -21.84
N ALA A 3 13.41 6.19 -21.88
CA ALA A 3 12.30 6.75 -21.10
C ALA A 3 10.99 6.00 -21.36
N GLU A 4 10.71 5.69 -22.63
CA GLU A 4 9.52 4.93 -23.03
C GLU A 4 9.45 3.53 -22.41
N PHE A 5 10.60 2.85 -22.29
CA PHE A 5 10.64 1.53 -21.66
C PHE A 5 10.42 1.61 -20.15
N LYS A 6 10.93 2.67 -19.50
CA LYS A 6 10.66 2.93 -18.08
C LYS A 6 9.16 3.15 -17.84
N ASP A 7 8.53 3.97 -18.65
CA ASP A 7 7.10 4.27 -18.53
C ASP A 7 6.23 3.04 -18.81
N PHE A 8 6.61 2.25 -19.82
CA PHE A 8 5.99 0.96 -20.08
C PHE A 8 6.04 0.04 -18.86
N LEU A 9 7.21 -0.09 -18.21
CA LEU A 9 7.36 -0.91 -17.01
C LEU A 9 6.51 -0.40 -15.83
N ILE A 10 6.42 0.91 -15.63
CA ILE A 10 5.62 1.52 -14.57
C ILE A 10 4.12 1.25 -14.80
N HIS A 11 3.62 1.47 -16.01
CA HIS A 11 2.22 1.21 -16.34
C HIS A 11 1.88 -0.29 -16.25
N ALA A 12 2.77 -1.16 -16.75
CA ALA A 12 2.62 -2.60 -16.61
C ALA A 12 2.59 -3.02 -15.14
N ALA A 13 3.45 -2.43 -14.31
CA ALA A 13 3.46 -2.66 -12.87
C ALA A 13 2.13 -2.25 -12.23
N TYR A 14 1.61 -1.04 -12.51
CA TYR A 14 0.30 -0.63 -11.99
C TYR A 14 -0.83 -1.58 -12.42
N LEU A 15 -0.84 -2.03 -13.68
CA LEU A 15 -1.83 -2.98 -14.19
C LEU A 15 -1.75 -4.34 -13.48
N ILE A 16 -0.53 -4.88 -13.33
CA ILE A 16 -0.30 -6.14 -12.61
C ILE A 16 -0.71 -6.00 -11.14
N GLY A 17 -0.32 -4.90 -10.49
CA GLY A 17 -0.66 -4.60 -9.10
C GLY A 17 -2.18 -4.53 -8.88
N ALA A 18 -2.89 -3.81 -9.76
CA ALA A 18 -4.36 -3.75 -9.73
C ALA A 18 -5.00 -5.13 -9.93
N GLY A 19 -4.49 -5.93 -10.86
CA GLY A 19 -4.92 -7.32 -11.06
C GLY A 19 -4.73 -8.17 -9.79
N LEU A 20 -3.56 -8.10 -9.16
CA LEU A 20 -3.26 -8.80 -7.91
C LEU A 20 -4.20 -8.39 -6.78
N PHE A 21 -4.53 -7.11 -6.67
CA PHE A 21 -5.53 -6.62 -5.70
C PHE A 21 -6.91 -7.22 -5.95
N ILE A 22 -7.39 -7.20 -7.20
CA ILE A 22 -8.70 -7.76 -7.57
C ILE A 22 -8.77 -9.25 -7.20
N PHE A 23 -7.75 -10.03 -7.58
CA PHE A 23 -7.69 -11.45 -7.23
C PHE A 23 -7.49 -11.70 -5.73
N GLY A 24 -6.75 -10.83 -5.06
CA GLY A 24 -6.56 -10.85 -3.60
C GLY A 24 -7.89 -10.70 -2.87
N ILE A 25 -8.65 -9.65 -3.18
CA ILE A 25 -9.98 -9.38 -2.60
C ILE A 25 -10.94 -10.52 -2.91
N LYS A 26 -10.99 -11.00 -4.15
CA LYS A 26 -11.84 -12.15 -4.54
C LYS A 26 -11.54 -13.41 -3.71
N ARG A 27 -10.27 -13.63 -3.32
CA ARG A 27 -9.86 -14.76 -2.49
C ARG A 27 -10.13 -14.56 -1.00
N LEU A 28 -10.24 -13.31 -0.53
CA LEU A 28 -10.64 -13.00 0.85
C LEU A 28 -12.09 -13.43 1.14
N SER A 29 -12.96 -13.47 0.12
CA SER A 29 -14.37 -13.91 0.25
C SER A 29 -14.55 -15.39 0.58
N ARG A 30 -13.49 -16.22 0.58
CA ARG A 30 -13.55 -17.64 0.98
C ARG A 30 -12.51 -17.92 2.06
N VAL A 31 -12.95 -18.42 3.21
CA VAL A 31 -12.10 -18.73 4.38
C VAL A 31 -10.87 -19.57 4.01
N ARG A 32 -11.05 -20.62 3.19
CA ARG A 32 -9.96 -21.52 2.75
C ARG A 32 -8.85 -20.79 1.99
N THR A 33 -9.17 -19.72 1.26
CA THR A 33 -8.21 -18.97 0.44
C THR A 33 -7.81 -17.61 1.03
N ALA A 34 -8.42 -17.18 2.14
CA ALA A 34 -8.26 -15.83 2.68
C ALA A 34 -6.79 -15.45 2.95
N ARG A 35 -6.02 -16.34 3.60
CA ARG A 35 -4.58 -16.08 3.87
C ARG A 35 -3.77 -15.81 2.60
N ARG A 36 -3.98 -16.61 1.55
CA ARG A 36 -3.33 -16.42 0.24
C ARG A 36 -3.86 -15.19 -0.49
N GLY A 37 -5.15 -14.86 -0.31
CA GLY A 37 -5.74 -13.64 -0.83
C GLY A 37 -5.07 -12.38 -0.26
N ASN A 38 -4.88 -12.35 1.06
CA ASN A 38 -4.17 -11.25 1.73
C ASN A 38 -2.72 -11.10 1.25
N GLN A 39 -2.00 -12.22 1.08
CA GLN A 39 -0.63 -12.20 0.55
C GLN A 39 -0.56 -11.64 -0.88
N LEU A 40 -1.50 -12.01 -1.76
CA LEU A 40 -1.57 -11.47 -3.12
C LEU A 40 -1.82 -9.96 -3.12
N ALA A 41 -2.74 -9.47 -2.28
CA ALA A 41 -2.99 -8.04 -2.15
C ALA A 41 -1.76 -7.29 -1.61
N ALA A 42 -1.05 -7.86 -0.62
CA ALA A 42 0.18 -7.27 -0.09
C ALA A 42 1.30 -7.16 -1.15
N ILE A 43 1.47 -8.18 -1.99
CA ILE A 43 2.43 -8.15 -3.11
C ILE A 43 2.00 -7.08 -4.13
N GLY A 44 0.71 -7.00 -4.45
CA GLY A 44 0.17 -5.95 -5.34
C GLY A 44 0.45 -4.55 -4.81
N MET A 45 0.26 -4.32 -3.51
CA MET A 45 0.57 -3.05 -2.85
C MET A 45 2.07 -2.71 -2.94
N LEU A 46 2.95 -3.67 -2.61
CA LEU A 46 4.40 -3.46 -2.67
C LEU A 46 4.84 -3.07 -4.08
N LEU A 47 4.32 -3.78 -5.09
CA LEU A 47 4.64 -3.53 -6.49
C LEU A 47 4.17 -2.14 -6.94
N ALA A 48 2.98 -1.70 -6.54
CA ALA A 48 2.48 -0.36 -6.81
C ALA A 48 3.35 0.72 -6.14
N VAL A 49 3.74 0.56 -4.86
CA VAL A 49 4.63 1.50 -4.16
C VAL A 49 5.97 1.63 -4.89
N LEU A 50 6.59 0.51 -5.27
CA LEU A 50 7.87 0.53 -5.99
C LEU A 50 7.76 1.24 -7.35
N ALA A 51 6.68 1.01 -8.09
CA ALA A 51 6.42 1.71 -9.35
C ALA A 51 6.26 3.23 -9.14
N THR A 52 5.54 3.66 -8.10
CA THR A 52 5.39 5.08 -7.76
C THR A 52 6.71 5.73 -7.33
N LEU A 53 7.58 5.01 -6.61
CA LEU A 53 8.90 5.54 -6.29
C LEU A 53 9.77 5.80 -7.53
N MET A 54 9.50 5.11 -8.65
CA MET A 54 10.20 5.32 -9.92
C MET A 54 9.65 6.50 -10.74
N THR A 55 8.43 6.99 -10.46
CA THR A 55 7.81 8.09 -11.21
C THR A 55 8.27 9.47 -10.73
N VAL A 56 8.63 9.60 -9.44
CA VAL A 56 8.92 10.90 -8.85
C VAL A 56 10.38 11.27 -9.07
N GLU A 57 10.60 12.45 -9.64
CA GLU A 57 11.92 13.04 -9.82
C GLU A 57 12.31 13.88 -8.58
N ASN A 58 13.60 13.94 -8.25
CA ASN A 58 14.13 14.71 -7.10
C ASN A 58 13.54 14.31 -5.73
N LEU A 59 13.32 13.01 -5.52
CA LEU A 59 12.83 12.47 -4.26
C LEU A 59 13.83 12.67 -3.12
N ASN A 60 13.39 13.26 -2.00
CA ASN A 60 14.16 13.22 -0.76
C ASN A 60 14.03 11.82 -0.12
N TRP A 61 14.99 10.96 -0.44
CA TRP A 61 15.03 9.57 0.03
C TRP A 61 15.03 9.44 1.56
N VAL A 62 15.63 10.38 2.28
CA VAL A 62 15.66 10.36 3.75
C VAL A 62 14.25 10.49 4.30
N THR A 63 13.48 11.48 3.82
CA THR A 63 12.10 11.71 4.26
C THR A 63 11.20 10.53 3.90
N VAL A 64 11.33 9.98 2.69
CA VAL A 64 10.50 8.85 2.23
C VAL A 64 10.78 7.59 3.02
N ILE A 65 12.05 7.24 3.21
CA ILE A 65 12.44 6.04 3.98
C ILE A 65 12.00 6.19 5.44
N LEU A 66 12.21 7.36 6.05
CA LEU A 66 11.75 7.62 7.41
C LEU A 66 10.22 7.53 7.53
N GLY A 67 9.48 8.10 6.58
CA GLY A 67 8.02 8.01 6.55
C GLY A 67 7.51 6.58 6.46
N ILE A 68 8.07 5.78 5.54
CA ILE A 68 7.74 4.35 5.39
C ILE A 68 8.08 3.60 6.68
N LEU A 69 9.27 3.82 7.25
CA LEU A 69 9.75 3.06 8.40
C LEU A 69 8.93 3.39 9.65
N VAL A 70 8.72 4.67 9.95
CA VAL A 70 7.92 5.10 11.10
C VAL A 70 6.46 4.68 10.94
N GLY A 71 5.85 4.93 9.79
CA GLY A 71 4.45 4.58 9.52
C GLY A 71 4.19 3.07 9.59
N SER A 72 5.03 2.27 8.94
CA SER A 72 4.90 0.81 8.97
C SER A 72 5.20 0.22 10.35
N ALA A 73 6.18 0.75 11.08
CA ALA A 73 6.51 0.29 12.43
C ALA A 73 5.35 0.57 13.41
N LEU A 74 4.83 1.81 13.43
CA LEU A 74 3.70 2.18 14.28
C LEU A 74 2.43 1.41 13.91
N GLY A 75 2.14 1.28 12.62
CA GLY A 75 1.01 0.50 12.12
C GLY A 75 1.10 -0.98 12.52
N ALA A 76 2.25 -1.61 12.34
CA ALA A 76 2.48 -3.00 12.70
C ALA A 76 2.45 -3.21 14.23
N TRP A 77 2.98 -2.27 15.00
CA TRP A 77 2.93 -2.31 16.46
C TRP A 77 1.50 -2.23 16.97
N ALA A 78 0.72 -1.25 16.49
CA ALA A 78 -0.69 -1.08 16.86
C ALA A 78 -1.51 -2.33 16.48
N ALA A 79 -1.34 -2.83 15.25
CA ALA A 79 -2.06 -4.01 14.77
C ALA A 79 -1.76 -5.31 15.56
N LYS A 80 -0.58 -5.41 16.19
CA LYS A 80 -0.21 -6.57 17.02
C LYS A 80 -0.65 -6.45 18.48
N ARG A 81 -0.90 -5.23 18.97
CA ARG A 81 -1.17 -4.95 20.40
C ARG A 81 -2.65 -4.81 20.71
N VAL A 82 -3.47 -4.43 19.72
CA VAL A 82 -4.91 -4.23 19.91
C VAL A 82 -5.63 -5.57 20.11
N GLU A 83 -6.58 -5.59 21.03
CA GLU A 83 -7.45 -6.74 21.29
C GLU A 83 -8.38 -7.02 20.12
N MET A 84 -8.70 -8.29 19.86
CA MET A 84 -9.60 -8.68 18.75
C MET A 84 -11.02 -8.12 18.89
N THR A 85 -11.43 -7.75 20.10
CA THR A 85 -12.69 -7.07 20.42
C THR A 85 -12.71 -5.64 19.91
N ALA A 86 -11.55 -4.96 19.90
CA ALA A 86 -11.36 -3.58 19.46
C ALA A 86 -10.85 -3.46 18.02
N MET A 87 -10.97 -4.55 17.24
CA MET A 87 -10.56 -4.56 15.84
C MET A 87 -11.35 -3.57 14.97
N PRO A 88 -12.68 -3.38 15.13
CA PRO A 88 -13.44 -2.40 14.36
C PRO A 88 -12.89 -0.96 14.49
N GLU A 89 -12.52 -0.54 15.71
CA GLU A 89 -11.98 0.79 16.01
C GLU A 89 -10.61 0.99 15.38
N LEU A 90 -9.76 -0.03 15.43
CA LEU A 90 -8.45 0.03 14.77
C LEU A 90 -8.59 0.17 13.25
N VAL A 91 -9.54 -0.55 12.63
CA VAL A 91 -9.81 -0.43 11.18
C VAL A 91 -10.32 0.97 10.84
N ALA A 92 -11.21 1.55 11.66
CA ALA A 92 -11.70 2.91 11.48
C ALA A 92 -10.57 3.94 11.56
N LEU A 93 -9.67 3.79 12.54
CA LEU A 93 -8.49 4.64 12.68
C LEU A 93 -7.57 4.56 11.45
N PHE A 94 -7.23 3.36 10.99
CA PHE A 94 -6.38 3.17 9.81
C PHE A 94 -7.02 3.72 8.53
N ASN A 95 -8.34 3.58 8.37
CA ASN A 95 -9.04 4.18 7.24
C ASN A 95 -9.04 5.71 7.31
N GLY A 96 -9.24 6.27 8.51
CA GLY A 96 -9.14 7.71 8.77
C GLY A 96 -7.75 8.26 8.43
N LEU A 97 -6.67 7.60 8.87
CA LEU A 97 -5.29 7.98 8.54
C LEU A 97 -5.03 7.91 7.02
N GLY A 98 -5.58 6.91 6.34
CA GLY A 98 -5.52 6.83 4.87
C GLY A 98 -6.21 8.01 4.19
N GLY A 99 -7.39 8.40 4.66
CA GLY A 99 -8.10 9.60 4.19
C GLY A 99 -7.32 10.89 4.45
N SER A 100 -6.74 11.04 5.65
CA SER A 100 -5.87 12.18 5.98
C SER A 100 -4.63 12.26 5.07
N ALA A 101 -4.04 11.12 4.71
CA ALA A 101 -2.93 11.10 3.75
C ALA A 101 -3.36 11.66 2.38
N SER A 102 -4.55 11.30 1.88
CA SER A 102 -5.10 11.88 0.64
C SER A 102 -5.34 13.38 0.75
N VAL A 103 -5.78 13.88 1.90
CA VAL A 103 -5.92 15.32 2.15
C VAL A 103 -4.57 16.03 2.06
N PHE A 104 -3.52 15.49 2.68
CA PHE A 104 -2.19 16.08 2.59
C PHE A 104 -1.63 16.08 1.15
N VAL A 105 -1.89 15.02 0.38
CA VAL A 105 -1.55 15.00 -1.05
C VAL A 105 -2.30 16.11 -1.78
N ALA A 106 -3.61 16.26 -1.56
CA ALA A 106 -4.41 17.32 -2.18
C ALA A 106 -3.94 18.74 -1.80
N LEU A 107 -3.49 18.96 -0.57
CA LEU A 107 -2.94 20.23 -0.09
C LEU A 107 -1.51 20.51 -0.57
N SER A 108 -0.81 19.50 -1.11
CA SER A 108 0.56 19.65 -1.62
C SER A 108 0.64 20.11 -3.08
N TYR A 109 -0.51 20.13 -3.78
CA TYR A 109 -0.67 20.73 -5.11
C TYR A 109 -0.93 22.23 -5.01
#